data_AF-A0AAN9IRN8-F1
#
_entry.id   AF-A0AAN9IRN8-F1
#
_cell.length_a   1.000
_cell.length_b   1.000
_cell.length_c   1.000
_cell.angle_alpha   90.00
_cell.angle_beta   90.00
_cell.angle_gamma   90.00
#
_symmetry.space_group_name_H-M   'P 1'
#
loop_
_entity.id
_entity.type
_entity.pdbx_description
1 polymer ?
#
loop_
_entity_poly.entity_id
_entity_poly.type
_entity_poly.pdbx_seq_one_letter_code
_entity_poly.pdbx_strand_id
1 'polypeptide(L)'
;MVELSLLLHIALRQWTPTECVKLDPEDNVKGIAYVSIEKAMNGKEIDSWIKLLDDNESPIKGNSKIHVKLQCFDVSKDPIWNQGIKNPNFTRVPYTYFPQRQGCKVDPTSLGGTHGTQAVEYFARSKVCCVRVSRRANGIEEATTATVFFSQHQKTVTVDCSIAWDVLVNFEQRWRNLTESASYPLRDLLDMVIPPSLVTSLDDPKTCNVQCFRSMIGADVHRFPMNPKEVDKVGLLWQRNNIIEYGVQDTYINAIRRAKNFIYIESQFFLGSCFA
;
A
#
# COMPACT_ATOMS: atom_id res chain seq x y z
N MET A 1 -18.74 13.52 -26.08
CA MET A 1 -17.53 14.26 -25.67
C MET A 1 -17.37 14.07 -24.18
N VAL A 2 -16.36 13.33 -23.76
CA VAL A 2 -15.96 13.27 -22.35
C VAL A 2 -14.48 13.64 -22.37
N GLU A 3 -14.20 14.85 -21.89
CA GLU A 3 -12.88 15.43 -21.77
C GLU A 3 -12.29 14.89 -20.47
N LEU A 4 -11.22 14.10 -20.58
CA LEU A 4 -10.53 13.47 -19.46
C LEU A 4 -9.04 13.72 -19.68
N SER A 5 -8.45 14.50 -18.79
CA SER A 5 -7.05 14.94 -18.86
C SER A 5 -6.45 14.80 -17.47
N LEU A 6 -5.48 13.90 -17.29
CA LEU A 6 -4.58 13.98 -16.14
C LEU A 6 -3.23 13.31 -16.39
N LEU A 7 -2.18 13.96 -15.88
CA LEU A 7 -0.76 13.60 -15.87
C LEU A 7 -0.48 12.33 -15.06
N LEU A 8 0.33 11.41 -15.60
CA LEU A 8 0.72 10.17 -14.91
C LEU A 8 2.22 10.11 -14.59
N HIS A 9 2.55 10.31 -13.31
CA HIS A 9 3.84 9.97 -12.69
C HIS A 9 3.80 8.53 -12.17
N ILE A 10 3.91 7.55 -13.07
CA ILE A 10 3.96 6.14 -12.65
C ILE A 10 4.97 5.39 -13.53
N ALA A 11 6.25 5.51 -13.16
CA ALA A 11 7.21 4.45 -13.42
C ALA A 11 7.19 3.54 -12.18
N LEU A 12 6.45 2.43 -12.31
CA LEU A 12 6.50 1.22 -11.45
C LEU A 12 5.47 1.06 -10.32
N ARG A 13 4.41 1.86 -10.29
CA ARG A 13 3.13 1.37 -9.76
C ARG A 13 2.36 0.75 -10.92
N GLN A 14 1.62 -0.32 -10.67
CA GLN A 14 0.81 -0.94 -11.71
C GLN A 14 -0.05 0.12 -12.39
N TRP A 15 -0.08 0.06 -13.72
CA TRP A 15 -0.78 0.95 -14.62
C TRP A 15 -2.20 1.29 -14.10
N THR A 16 -2.42 2.51 -13.60
CA THR A 16 -3.77 3.02 -13.30
C THR A 16 -3.84 4.50 -13.68
N PRO A 17 -4.63 4.89 -14.69
CA PRO A 17 -4.91 6.28 -14.98
C PRO A 17 -5.65 6.93 -13.80
N THR A 18 -5.22 8.13 -13.42
CA THR A 18 -5.77 8.96 -12.34
C THR A 18 -7.11 9.62 -12.66
N GLU A 19 -7.89 9.06 -13.59
CA GLU A 19 -9.33 9.30 -13.68
C GLU A 19 -9.99 7.93 -13.81
N CYS A 20 -10.99 7.67 -12.97
CA CYS A 20 -11.74 6.43 -12.95
C CYS A 20 -12.21 6.09 -14.37
N VAL A 21 -11.49 5.19 -15.05
CA VAL A 21 -12.06 4.45 -16.17
C VAL A 21 -13.19 3.68 -15.53
N LYS A 22 -14.42 4.17 -15.71
CA LYS A 22 -15.62 3.39 -15.36
C LYS A 22 -15.55 2.15 -16.23
N LEU A 23 -15.10 1.06 -15.62
CA LEU A 23 -15.27 -0.26 -16.20
C LEU A 23 -16.76 -0.43 -16.41
N ASP A 24 -17.14 -1.00 -17.55
CA ASP A 24 -18.50 -1.43 -17.78
C ASP A 24 -18.97 -2.21 -16.55
N PRO A 25 -20.14 -1.94 -15.94
CA PRO A 25 -20.67 -2.74 -14.85
C PRO A 25 -20.74 -4.25 -15.15
N GLU A 26 -20.71 -4.64 -16.43
CA GLU A 26 -20.67 -6.03 -16.90
C GLU A 26 -19.24 -6.56 -17.17
N ASP A 27 -18.18 -5.84 -16.79
CA ASP A 27 -16.77 -6.18 -17.05
C ASP A 27 -16.40 -6.41 -18.53
N ASN A 28 -17.23 -5.93 -19.47
CA ASN A 28 -16.94 -6.06 -20.89
C ASN A 28 -15.83 -5.10 -21.35
N VAL A 29 -14.89 -5.61 -22.16
CA VAL A 29 -13.88 -4.80 -22.85
C VAL A 29 -14.56 -3.94 -23.92
N LYS A 30 -14.43 -2.61 -23.81
CA LYS A 30 -15.00 -1.66 -24.79
C LYS A 30 -14.05 -1.27 -25.92
N GLY A 31 -12.78 -1.61 -25.77
CA GLY A 31 -11.73 -1.37 -26.76
C GLY A 31 -10.35 -1.25 -26.11
N ILE A 32 -9.31 -1.44 -26.91
CA ILE A 32 -7.91 -1.46 -26.49
C ILE A 32 -7.18 -0.29 -27.17
N ALA A 33 -6.33 0.42 -26.43
CA ALA A 33 -5.47 1.48 -26.95
C ALA A 33 -4.00 1.09 -26.78
N TYR A 34 -3.20 1.30 -27.83
CA TYR A 34 -1.79 0.92 -27.84
C TYR A 34 -0.87 2.14 -27.84
N VAL A 35 0.16 2.10 -26.99
CA VAL A 35 1.28 3.04 -26.99
C VAL A 35 2.55 2.25 -27.30
N SER A 36 3.30 2.67 -28.32
CA SER A 36 4.60 2.06 -28.63
C SER A 36 5.58 2.23 -27.47
N ILE A 37 6.27 1.15 -27.12
CA ILE A 37 7.32 1.14 -26.10
C ILE A 37 8.45 2.10 -26.46
N GLU A 38 8.82 2.22 -27.74
CA GLU A 38 9.86 3.16 -28.19
C GLU A 38 9.49 4.61 -27.86
N LYS A 39 8.20 4.95 -27.99
CA LYS A 39 7.69 6.28 -27.61
C LYS A 39 7.69 6.46 -26.10
N ALA A 40 7.31 5.43 -25.34
CA ALA A 40 7.23 5.50 -23.89
C ALA A 40 8.62 5.57 -23.22
N MET A 41 9.60 4.82 -23.75
CA MET A 41 10.93 4.66 -23.14
C MET A 41 11.91 5.79 -23.46
N ASN A 42 11.57 6.70 -24.39
CA ASN A 42 12.45 7.83 -24.73
C ASN A 42 12.52 8.92 -23.63
N GLY A 43 11.75 8.77 -22.55
CA GLY A 43 11.73 9.66 -21.39
C GLY A 43 10.99 10.99 -21.60
N LYS A 44 10.44 11.23 -22.79
CA LYS A 44 9.57 12.37 -23.07
C LYS A 44 8.14 12.08 -22.63
N GLU A 45 7.44 13.13 -22.26
CA GLU A 45 6.01 13.04 -21.99
C GLU A 45 5.23 12.79 -23.29
N ILE A 46 4.36 11.80 -23.27
CA ILE A 46 3.35 11.53 -24.28
C ILE A 46 2.07 12.19 -23.78
N ASP A 47 1.49 13.05 -24.59
CA ASP A 47 0.22 13.72 -24.33
C ASP A 47 -0.57 13.66 -25.65
N SER A 48 -1.46 12.68 -25.80
CA SER A 48 -2.02 12.33 -27.12
C SER A 48 -3.36 11.59 -27.07
N TRP A 49 -4.18 11.82 -28.10
CA TRP A 49 -5.38 11.04 -28.36
C TRP A 49 -5.07 9.76 -29.13
N ILE A 50 -5.40 8.61 -28.55
CA ILE A 50 -5.16 7.27 -29.10
C ILE A 50 -6.49 6.65 -29.51
N LYS A 51 -6.53 6.04 -30.69
CA LYS A 51 -7.73 5.34 -31.17
C LYS A 51 -7.97 4.06 -30.36
N LEU A 52 -9.24 3.79 -30.07
CA LEU A 52 -9.65 2.52 -29.48
C LEU A 52 -9.86 1.49 -30.59
N LEU A 53 -9.29 0.31 -30.40
CA LEU A 53 -9.35 -0.82 -31.31
C LEU A 53 -10.17 -1.95 -30.70
N ASP A 54 -10.79 -2.78 -31.54
CA ASP A 54 -11.41 -4.04 -31.15
C ASP A 54 -10.39 -5.17 -31.01
N ASP A 55 -10.87 -6.39 -30.76
CA ASP A 55 -10.04 -7.60 -30.62
C ASP A 55 -9.28 -7.99 -31.89
N ASN A 56 -9.68 -7.46 -33.06
CA ASN A 56 -9.01 -7.66 -34.35
C ASN A 56 -8.09 -6.48 -34.72
N GLU A 57 -7.74 -5.64 -33.74
CA GLU A 57 -6.95 -4.42 -33.93
C GLU A 57 -7.57 -3.41 -34.91
N SER A 58 -8.87 -3.50 -35.16
CA SER A 58 -9.60 -2.60 -36.04
C SER A 58 -10.25 -1.46 -35.24
N PRO A 59 -10.33 -0.22 -35.78
CA PRO A 59 -10.95 0.89 -35.06
C PRO A 59 -12.41 0.59 -34.68
N ILE A 60 -12.77 0.82 -33.40
CA ILE A 60 -14.13 0.57 -32.95
C ILE A 60 -15.15 1.52 -33.62
N LYS A 61 -16.41 1.06 -33.70
CA LYS A 61 -17.52 1.82 -34.29
C LYS A 61 -17.62 3.22 -33.66
N GLY A 62 -17.65 4.25 -34.51
CA GLY A 62 -17.72 5.65 -34.08
C GLY A 62 -16.37 6.37 -33.97
N ASN A 63 -15.25 5.70 -34.32
CA ASN A 63 -13.90 6.28 -34.28
C ASN A 63 -13.51 6.85 -32.90
N SER A 64 -13.97 6.18 -31.84
CA SER A 64 -13.71 6.58 -30.46
C SER A 64 -12.20 6.64 -30.16
N LYS A 65 -11.81 7.59 -29.31
CA LYS A 65 -10.44 7.80 -28.88
C LYS A 65 -10.38 8.02 -27.38
N ILE A 66 -9.24 7.69 -26.79
CA ILE A 66 -8.88 8.00 -25.41
C ILE A 66 -7.73 9.00 -25.39
N HIS A 67 -7.82 10.01 -24.53
CA HIS A 67 -6.71 10.92 -24.29
C HIS A 67 -5.85 10.35 -23.17
N VAL A 68 -4.54 10.23 -23.41
CA VAL A 68 -3.62 9.70 -22.39
C VAL A 68 -2.42 10.61 -22.23
N LYS A 69 -1.95 10.66 -20.99
CA LYS A 69 -0.73 11.35 -20.61
C LYS A 69 0.20 10.41 -19.87
N LEU A 70 1.40 10.18 -20.40
CA LEU A 70 2.33 9.16 -19.90
C LEU A 70 3.78 9.66 -19.98
N GLN A 71 4.55 9.44 -18.92
CA GLN A 71 6.00 9.63 -18.95
C GLN A 71 6.69 8.52 -18.16
N CYS A 72 7.69 7.89 -18.77
CA CYS A 72 8.49 6.86 -18.12
C CYS A 72 9.87 7.40 -17.73
N PHE A 73 10.31 7.03 -16.53
CA PHE A 73 11.61 7.39 -16.01
C PHE A 73 12.41 6.12 -15.72
N ASP A 74 13.61 6.05 -16.29
CA ASP A 74 14.58 5.03 -15.93
C ASP A 74 14.96 5.18 -14.44
N VAL A 75 15.13 4.05 -13.76
CA VAL A 75 15.44 4.02 -12.32
C VAL A 75 16.71 4.80 -11.98
N SER A 76 17.68 4.90 -12.90
CA SER A 76 18.91 5.68 -12.72
C SER A 76 18.68 7.19 -12.59
N LYS A 77 17.50 7.70 -12.99
CA LYS A 77 17.13 9.10 -12.80
C LYS A 77 16.69 9.41 -11.37
N ASP A 78 16.41 8.40 -10.55
CA ASP A 78 16.10 8.57 -9.15
C ASP A 78 17.38 8.96 -8.37
N PRO A 79 17.41 10.11 -7.67
CA PRO A 79 18.59 10.55 -6.92
C PRO A 79 19.09 9.54 -5.86
N ILE A 80 18.23 8.65 -5.36
CA ILE A 80 18.61 7.64 -4.35
C ILE A 80 18.91 6.25 -4.95
N TRP A 81 18.85 6.10 -6.27
CA TRP A 81 19.22 4.85 -6.96
C TRP A 81 20.66 4.43 -6.66
N ASN A 82 20.86 3.18 -6.23
CA ASN A 82 22.19 2.62 -5.90
C ASN A 82 23.00 3.48 -4.90
N GLN A 83 22.33 4.22 -4.02
CA GLN A 83 22.98 5.15 -3.08
C GLN A 83 22.84 4.72 -1.62
N GLY A 84 21.84 3.92 -1.26
CA GLY A 84 21.42 3.69 0.11
C GLY A 84 20.75 4.94 0.72
N ILE A 85 20.58 4.95 2.03
CA ILE A 85 20.10 6.12 2.77
C ILE A 85 21.32 6.97 3.15
N LYS A 86 21.75 7.85 2.24
CA LYS A 86 22.89 8.76 2.49
C LYS A 86 22.48 10.13 3.02
N ASN A 87 21.25 10.55 2.71
CA ASN A 87 20.77 11.86 3.09
C ASN A 87 20.12 11.79 4.49
N PRO A 88 20.62 12.51 5.51
CA PRO A 88 19.94 12.61 6.80
C PRO A 88 18.54 13.25 6.66
N ASN A 89 18.31 14.02 5.59
CA ASN A 89 17.01 14.56 5.19
C ASN A 89 16.21 13.60 4.31
N PHE A 90 16.51 12.30 4.28
CA PHE A 90 15.62 11.33 3.64
C PHE A 90 14.24 11.44 4.28
N THR A 91 13.27 11.91 3.49
CA THR A 91 11.99 12.37 4.04
C THR A 91 11.00 11.23 4.24
N ARG A 92 10.85 10.35 3.26
CA ARG A 92 9.94 9.19 3.29
C ARG A 92 10.05 8.37 2.02
N VAL A 93 9.53 7.14 2.07
CA VAL A 93 9.05 6.47 0.85
C VAL A 93 7.88 7.30 0.28
N PRO A 94 7.90 7.68 -1.00
CA PRO A 94 6.85 8.50 -1.60
C PRO A 94 5.57 7.69 -1.80
N TYR A 95 4.44 8.40 -1.95
CA TYR A 95 3.14 7.82 -2.24
C TYR A 95 2.65 6.76 -1.25
N THR A 96 3.02 6.81 0.02
CA THR A 96 2.47 5.89 1.05
C THR A 96 1.50 6.62 1.96
N TYR A 97 0.53 5.88 2.51
CA TYR A 97 -0.54 6.43 3.35
C TYR A 97 -0.01 7.10 4.63
N PHE A 98 0.88 6.41 5.36
CA PHE A 98 1.52 6.98 6.54
C PHE A 98 2.83 7.70 6.17
N PRO A 99 3.10 8.88 6.74
CA PRO A 99 4.37 9.58 6.59
C PRO A 99 5.47 8.91 7.42
N GLN A 100 6.73 9.26 7.16
CA GLN A 100 7.83 8.92 8.06
C GLN A 100 7.72 9.75 9.36
N ARG A 101 8.01 9.10 10.47
CA ARG A 101 8.10 9.67 11.81
C ARG A 101 9.56 9.71 12.25
N GLN A 102 9.97 10.80 12.89
CA GLN A 102 11.32 10.97 13.44
C GLN A 102 11.32 10.79 14.96
N GLY A 103 12.50 10.63 15.56
CA GLY A 103 12.62 10.56 17.01
C GLY A 103 12.12 9.26 17.63
N CYS A 104 11.98 8.20 16.82
CA CYS A 104 11.40 6.94 17.22
C CYS A 104 12.47 6.00 17.79
N LYS A 105 12.03 5.04 18.60
CA LYS A 105 12.84 3.92 19.08
C LYS A 105 12.21 2.62 18.59
N VAL A 106 13.05 1.72 18.09
CA VAL A 106 12.64 0.40 17.60
C VAL A 106 13.42 -0.65 18.36
N ASP A 107 12.72 -1.47 19.14
CA ASP A 107 13.32 -2.56 19.88
C ASP A 107 12.96 -3.89 19.19
N PRO A 108 13.93 -4.60 18.57
CA PRO A 108 13.68 -5.89 17.93
C PRO A 108 13.43 -6.96 19.00
N THR A 109 12.36 -7.73 18.84
CA THR A 109 12.00 -8.85 19.73
C THR A 109 11.65 -10.10 18.93
N SER A 110 11.99 -11.27 19.47
CA SER A 110 11.56 -12.58 18.94
C SER A 110 10.35 -13.07 19.76
N LEU A 111 9.22 -13.34 19.10
CA LEU A 111 7.98 -13.84 19.71
C LEU A 111 7.46 -15.06 18.94
N GLY A 112 6.72 -15.96 19.60
CA GLY A 112 6.16 -17.18 19.02
C GLY A 112 4.65 -17.33 19.21
N GLY A 113 4.02 -18.09 18.32
CA GLY A 113 2.67 -18.68 18.39
C GLY A 113 1.47 -17.76 18.06
N THR A 114 0.45 -18.32 17.39
CA THR A 114 -0.90 -17.69 17.29
C THR A 114 -1.98 -18.69 17.71
N HIS A 115 -2.85 -18.32 18.66
CA HIS A 115 -3.97 -19.14 19.18
C HIS A 115 -5.35 -18.50 18.89
N GLY A 116 -5.60 -18.10 17.64
CA GLY A 116 -6.75 -17.23 17.29
C GLY A 116 -8.15 -17.78 17.62
N THR A 117 -8.39 -19.10 17.44
CA THR A 117 -9.70 -19.72 17.72
C THR A 117 -9.98 -19.90 19.21
N GLN A 118 -8.96 -20.20 20.01
CA GLN A 118 -9.09 -20.36 21.47
C GLN A 118 -9.22 -19.01 22.19
N ALA A 119 -8.68 -17.93 21.61
CA ALA A 119 -8.70 -16.60 22.21
C ALA A 119 -10.12 -15.99 22.30
N VAL A 120 -10.98 -16.21 21.30
CA VAL A 120 -12.34 -15.65 21.30
C VAL A 120 -13.19 -16.25 22.42
N GLU A 121 -13.14 -17.58 22.58
CA GLU A 121 -13.84 -18.28 23.67
C GLU A 121 -13.26 -17.93 25.04
N TYR A 122 -11.94 -17.82 25.14
CA TYR A 122 -11.25 -17.43 26.37
C TYR A 122 -11.69 -16.04 26.86
N PHE A 123 -11.84 -15.07 25.96
CA PHE A 123 -12.25 -13.70 26.32
C PHE A 123 -13.77 -13.50 26.38
N ALA A 124 -14.59 -14.48 25.95
CA ALA A 124 -16.05 -14.34 25.82
C ALA A 124 -16.78 -13.96 27.12
N ARG A 125 -16.21 -14.28 28.28
CA ARG A 125 -16.77 -13.95 29.62
C ARG A 125 -16.00 -12.85 30.35
N SER A 126 -15.09 -12.18 29.64
CA SER A 126 -14.30 -11.08 30.17
C SER A 126 -14.83 -9.73 29.69
N LYS A 127 -14.26 -8.63 30.18
CA LYS A 127 -14.52 -7.28 29.65
C LYS A 127 -13.78 -7.00 28.33
N VAL A 128 -12.95 -7.93 27.84
CA VAL A 128 -12.17 -7.78 26.60
C VAL A 128 -13.07 -8.04 25.39
N CYS A 129 -13.24 -7.03 24.53
CA CYS A 129 -13.97 -7.17 23.27
C CYS A 129 -13.05 -7.84 22.21
N CYS A 130 -13.10 -9.17 22.11
CA CYS A 130 -12.36 -9.93 21.11
C CYS A 130 -13.23 -10.20 19.89
N VAL A 131 -12.83 -9.70 18.71
CA VAL A 131 -13.58 -9.87 17.45
C VAL A 131 -12.76 -10.69 16.46
N ARG A 132 -13.34 -11.77 15.94
CA ARG A 132 -12.74 -12.57 14.88
C ARG A 132 -12.86 -11.83 13.55
N VAL A 133 -11.71 -11.57 12.91
CA VAL A 133 -11.66 -10.94 11.60
C VAL A 133 -11.42 -12.01 10.54
N SER A 134 -12.41 -12.26 9.68
CA SER A 134 -12.25 -13.13 8.51
C SER A 134 -11.82 -12.28 7.31
N ARG A 135 -10.78 -12.71 6.59
CA ARG A 135 -10.33 -12.06 5.35
C ARG A 135 -11.09 -12.68 4.18
N ARG A 136 -11.71 -11.86 3.32
CA ARG A 136 -12.24 -12.35 2.02
C ARG A 136 -11.09 -12.34 1.01
N ALA A 137 -10.59 -13.52 0.65
CA ALA A 137 -9.69 -13.67 -0.49
C ALA A 137 -10.52 -13.74 -1.78
N ASN A 138 -10.12 -13.00 -2.81
CA ASN A 138 -10.68 -13.19 -4.15
C ASN A 138 -9.98 -14.39 -4.80
N GLY A 139 -10.55 -15.60 -4.67
CA GLY A 139 -10.21 -16.77 -5.49
C GLY A 139 -9.58 -17.98 -4.76
N ILE A 140 -10.30 -19.11 -4.87
CA ILE A 140 -9.98 -20.55 -4.68
C ILE A 140 -9.32 -20.98 -3.35
N GLU A 141 -10.10 -21.73 -2.56
CA GLU A 141 -9.69 -22.51 -1.39
C GLU A 141 -9.25 -23.93 -1.81
N GLU A 142 -8.10 -24.38 -1.31
CA GLU A 142 -7.94 -25.64 -0.57
C GLU A 142 -6.51 -25.68 -0.01
N ALA A 143 -6.37 -25.88 1.32
CA ALA A 143 -5.07 -26.09 1.96
C ALA A 143 -5.11 -27.38 2.76
N THR A 144 -4.27 -28.33 2.38
CA THR A 144 -4.10 -29.63 3.04
C THR A 144 -3.28 -29.45 4.33
N THR A 145 -3.77 -30.02 5.44
CA THR A 145 -3.12 -29.95 6.75
C THR A 145 -1.98 -30.98 6.83
N ALA A 146 -0.72 -30.52 6.86
CA ALA A 146 0.43 -31.34 7.22
C ALA A 146 0.98 -30.90 8.59
N THR A 147 0.96 -31.81 9.57
CA THR A 147 1.50 -31.57 10.91
C THR A 147 3.01 -31.73 10.88
N VAL A 148 3.74 -30.62 10.71
CA VAL A 148 5.20 -30.57 10.86
C VAL A 148 5.51 -29.69 12.07
N PHE A 149 6.28 -30.21 13.02
CA PHE A 149 6.82 -29.41 14.12
C PHE A 149 7.90 -28.49 13.56
N PHE A 150 7.60 -27.21 13.42
CA PHE A 150 8.57 -26.18 13.03
C PHE A 150 9.16 -25.54 14.28
N SER A 151 10.48 -25.34 14.31
CA SER A 151 11.06 -24.28 15.14
C SER A 151 10.55 -22.94 14.59
N GLN A 152 9.78 -22.20 15.39
CA GLN A 152 9.20 -20.93 14.92
C GLN A 152 10.26 -19.83 15.00
N HIS A 153 10.73 -19.40 13.83
CA HIS A 153 11.58 -18.22 13.68
C HIS A 153 10.72 -17.06 13.16
N GLN A 154 10.47 -16.07 14.01
CA GLN A 154 9.70 -14.87 13.67
C GLN A 154 10.40 -13.63 14.24
N LYS A 155 10.39 -12.55 13.45
CA LYS A 155 10.86 -11.22 13.88
C LYS A 155 9.66 -10.33 14.17
N THR A 156 9.66 -9.73 15.35
CA THR A 156 8.71 -8.69 15.77
C THR A 156 9.50 -7.45 16.17
N VAL A 157 8.85 -6.30 16.09
CA VAL A 157 9.42 -5.04 16.55
C VAL A 157 8.42 -4.36 17.49
N THR A 158 8.94 -3.79 18.57
CA THR A 158 8.20 -2.83 19.38
C THR A 158 8.58 -1.43 18.93
N VAL A 159 7.59 -0.57 18.75
CA VAL A 159 7.79 0.82 18.33
C VAL A 159 7.13 1.75 19.33
N ASP A 160 7.85 2.81 19.69
CA ASP A 160 7.38 3.87 20.60
C ASP A 160 7.19 5.20 19.85
N CYS A 161 6.70 6.23 20.53
CA CYS A 161 6.54 7.60 20.01
C CYS A 161 5.38 7.74 19.00
N SER A 162 5.47 8.78 18.16
CA SER A 162 4.49 9.12 17.13
C SER A 162 4.14 7.99 16.14
N ILE A 163 5.03 7.01 15.91
CA ILE A 163 4.74 5.87 15.02
C ILE A 163 3.73 4.88 15.62
N ALA A 164 3.66 4.78 16.95
CA ALA A 164 2.65 3.95 17.62
C ALA A 164 1.21 4.43 17.31
N TRP A 165 1.05 5.74 17.09
CA TRP A 165 -0.23 6.32 16.66
C TRP A 165 -0.64 5.89 15.27
N ASP A 166 0.30 5.69 14.34
CA ASP A 166 -0.02 5.18 13.00
C ASP A 166 -0.55 3.73 13.05
N VAL A 167 0.01 2.91 13.95
CA VAL A 167 -0.49 1.55 14.23
C VAL A 167 -1.90 1.59 14.85
N LEU A 168 -2.14 2.54 15.77
CA LEU A 168 -3.45 2.75 16.38
C LEU A 168 -4.50 3.22 15.37
N VAL A 169 -4.17 4.16 14.49
CA VAL A 169 -5.04 4.61 13.40
C VAL A 169 -5.39 3.43 12.49
N ASN A 170 -4.41 2.58 12.15
CA ASN A 170 -4.69 1.37 11.38
C ASN A 170 -5.69 0.44 12.09
N PHE A 171 -5.54 0.22 13.40
CA PHE A 171 -6.49 -0.57 14.17
C PHE A 171 -7.89 0.07 14.16
N GLU A 172 -7.97 1.37 14.45
CA GLU A 172 -9.22 2.13 14.53
C GLU A 172 -9.99 2.08 13.21
N GLN A 173 -9.33 2.30 12.09
CA GLN A 173 -10.00 2.30 10.79
C GLN A 173 -10.62 0.92 10.48
N ARG A 174 -9.96 -0.17 10.85
CA ARG A 174 -10.51 -1.53 10.68
C ARG A 174 -11.62 -1.81 11.68
N TRP A 175 -11.44 -1.40 12.93
CA TRP A 175 -12.41 -1.59 13.99
C TRP A 175 -13.74 -0.92 13.63
N ARG A 176 -13.69 0.37 13.29
CA ARG A 176 -14.88 1.14 12.87
C ARG A 176 -15.58 0.55 11.65
N ASN A 177 -14.82 -0.09 10.74
CA ASN A 177 -15.40 -0.76 9.58
C ASN A 177 -16.21 -1.99 9.97
N LEU A 178 -15.79 -2.71 11.01
CA LEU A 178 -16.42 -3.95 11.46
C LEU A 178 -17.60 -3.72 12.40
N THR A 179 -17.53 -2.67 13.22
CA THR A 179 -18.42 -2.55 14.37
C THR A 179 -19.41 -1.41 14.29
N GLU A 180 -19.53 -0.69 13.14
CA GLU A 180 -20.35 0.50 12.76
C GLU A 180 -20.93 1.42 13.87
N SER A 181 -21.42 0.85 14.96
CA SER A 181 -21.98 1.38 16.20
C SER A 181 -21.02 1.53 17.40
N ALA A 182 -19.84 0.88 17.42
CA ALA A 182 -18.92 1.01 18.56
C ALA A 182 -18.09 2.30 18.46
N SER A 183 -18.63 3.39 19.03
CA SER A 183 -17.85 4.58 19.33
C SER A 183 -16.80 4.23 20.39
N TYR A 184 -15.63 3.76 19.98
CA TYR A 184 -14.46 3.82 20.84
C TYR A 184 -14.12 5.30 21.00
N PRO A 185 -14.23 5.89 22.20
CA PRO A 185 -13.92 7.29 22.35
C PRO A 185 -12.41 7.42 22.47
N LEU A 186 -11.71 7.24 21.35
CA LEU A 186 -10.30 7.61 21.25
C LEU A 186 -10.10 9.08 21.58
N ARG A 187 -11.13 9.92 21.39
CA ARG A 187 -11.16 11.31 21.91
C ARG A 187 -11.04 11.36 23.43
N ASP A 188 -11.73 10.51 24.17
CA ASP A 188 -11.66 10.50 25.63
C ASP A 188 -10.30 9.94 26.12
N LEU A 189 -9.68 9.05 25.33
CA LEU A 189 -8.29 8.60 25.56
C LEU A 189 -7.26 9.67 25.16
N LEU A 190 -7.50 10.48 24.14
CA LEU A 190 -6.60 11.55 23.70
C LEU A 190 -6.38 12.62 24.77
N ASP A 191 -7.36 12.81 25.67
CA ASP A 191 -7.21 13.69 26.84
C ASP A 191 -6.38 13.04 27.98
N MET A 192 -6.22 11.71 27.97
CA MET A 192 -5.42 10.96 28.97
C MET A 192 -4.05 10.49 28.44
N VAL A 193 -3.88 10.41 27.12
CA VAL A 193 -2.69 9.88 26.45
C VAL A 193 -1.89 11.04 25.87
N ILE A 194 -0.60 11.07 26.18
CA ILE A 194 0.32 12.09 25.67
C ILE A 194 0.25 12.10 24.14
N PRO A 195 0.00 13.27 23.50
CA PRO A 195 -0.05 13.37 22.05
C PRO A 195 1.28 12.92 21.42
N PRO A 196 1.29 12.63 20.10
CA PRO A 196 2.50 12.21 19.39
C PRO A 196 3.69 13.12 19.73
N SER A 197 4.66 12.59 20.47
CA SER A 197 5.79 13.34 21.02
C SER A 197 7.09 12.58 20.77
N LEU A 198 8.21 13.32 20.80
CA LEU A 198 9.55 12.76 20.72
C LEU A 198 9.88 12.10 22.07
N VAL A 199 10.25 10.82 22.06
CA VAL A 199 10.66 10.10 23.29
C VAL A 199 12.17 10.19 23.50
N THR A 200 12.93 10.43 22.43
CA THR A 200 14.40 10.52 22.46
C THR A 200 14.90 11.82 21.85
N SER A 201 16.05 12.30 22.31
CA SER A 201 16.75 13.41 21.67
C SER A 201 17.13 13.01 20.25
N LEU A 202 17.05 13.94 19.28
CA LEU A 202 17.51 13.68 17.92
C LEU A 202 19.02 13.37 17.84
N ASP A 203 19.77 13.71 18.89
CA ASP A 203 21.20 13.43 19.01
C ASP A 203 21.51 12.05 19.61
N ASP A 204 20.51 11.30 20.09
CA ASP A 204 20.72 9.94 20.59
C ASP A 204 21.00 8.98 19.41
N PRO A 205 22.13 8.27 19.38
CA PRO A 205 22.47 7.34 18.30
C PRO A 205 21.51 6.15 18.16
N LYS A 206 20.65 5.89 19.16
CA LYS A 206 19.59 4.87 19.09
C LYS A 206 18.29 5.40 18.48
N THR A 207 18.18 6.70 18.27
CA THR A 207 17.03 7.32 17.61
C THR A 207 17.00 6.95 16.14
N CYS A 208 15.81 6.59 15.66
CA CYS A 208 15.61 6.20 14.28
C CYS A 208 14.38 6.90 13.69
N ASN A 209 14.41 7.01 12.36
CA ASN A 209 13.24 7.42 11.58
C ASN A 209 12.49 6.16 11.15
N VAL A 210 11.18 6.13 11.39
CA VAL A 210 10.35 4.94 11.15
C VAL A 210 9.14 5.35 10.32
N GLN A 211 8.76 4.50 9.38
CA GLN A 211 7.57 4.70 8.57
C GLN A 211 6.74 3.41 8.57
N CYS A 212 5.43 3.54 8.80
CA CYS A 212 4.51 2.41 8.78
C CYS A 212 4.03 2.15 7.35
N PHE A 213 3.98 0.88 6.97
CA PHE A 213 3.48 0.45 5.66
C PHE A 213 2.50 -0.70 5.84
N ARG A 214 1.45 -0.72 5.01
CA ARG A 214 0.45 -1.78 5.03
C ARG A 214 -0.01 -2.13 3.62
N SER A 215 -0.72 -3.25 3.53
CA SER A 215 -1.42 -3.70 2.32
C SER A 215 -2.89 -3.86 2.67
N MET A 216 -3.73 -2.97 2.15
CA MET A 216 -5.14 -2.87 2.52
C MET A 216 -6.03 -2.65 1.30
N ILE A 217 -7.28 -3.11 1.42
CA ILE A 217 -8.36 -2.83 0.48
C ILE A 217 -9.36 -1.95 1.20
N GLY A 218 -9.94 -0.97 0.51
CA GLY A 218 -10.87 0.00 1.09
C GLY A 218 -12.11 -0.63 1.71
N ALA A 219 -12.52 -1.82 1.27
CA ALA A 219 -13.61 -2.58 1.88
C ALA A 219 -13.31 -3.04 3.32
N ASP A 220 -12.03 -3.13 3.71
CA ASP A 220 -11.60 -3.56 5.05
C ASP A 220 -11.33 -2.38 6.01
N VAL A 221 -11.51 -1.15 5.53
CA VAL A 221 -11.05 0.06 6.20
C VAL A 221 -12.11 1.15 6.15
N HIS A 222 -12.46 1.70 7.32
CA HIS A 222 -13.43 2.76 7.41
C HIS A 222 -12.87 4.07 6.84
N ARG A 223 -13.63 4.70 5.92
CA ARG A 223 -13.39 6.06 5.39
C ARG A 223 -12.06 6.28 4.67
N PHE A 224 -11.71 5.42 3.72
CA PHE A 224 -10.78 5.86 2.67
C PHE A 224 -11.36 7.02 1.85
N PRO A 225 -10.52 7.95 1.37
CA PRO A 225 -10.97 9.06 0.54
C PRO A 225 -11.61 8.51 -0.75
N MET A 226 -12.79 9.01 -1.13
CA MET A 226 -13.47 8.57 -2.35
C MET A 226 -13.16 9.46 -3.56
N ASN A 227 -12.62 10.66 -3.33
CA ASN A 227 -12.22 11.57 -4.39
C ASN A 227 -10.90 11.07 -5.01
N PRO A 228 -10.83 10.80 -6.32
CA PRO A 228 -9.61 10.29 -6.98
C PRO A 228 -8.38 11.18 -6.76
N LYS A 229 -8.54 12.50 -6.70
CA LYS A 229 -7.42 13.42 -6.43
C LYS A 229 -6.89 13.30 -5.02
N GLU A 230 -7.74 12.99 -4.05
CA GLU A 230 -7.33 12.78 -2.66
C GLU A 230 -6.73 11.39 -2.46
N VAL A 231 -7.28 10.36 -3.12
CA VAL A 231 -6.72 8.99 -3.19
C VAL A 231 -5.26 9.03 -3.62
N ASP A 232 -4.98 9.72 -4.73
CA ASP A 232 -3.62 9.85 -5.28
C ASP A 232 -2.67 10.61 -4.33
N LYS A 233 -3.14 11.72 -3.72
CA LYS A 233 -2.35 12.51 -2.76
C LYS A 233 -1.88 11.71 -1.55
N VAL A 234 -2.71 10.80 -1.05
CA VAL A 234 -2.35 9.92 0.08
C VAL A 234 -1.70 8.62 -0.40
N GLY A 235 -1.45 8.47 -1.70
CA GLY A 235 -0.71 7.36 -2.24
C GLY A 235 -1.48 6.04 -2.33
N LEU A 236 -2.81 6.11 -2.28
CA LEU A 236 -3.71 5.00 -2.54
C LEU A 236 -3.99 4.91 -4.05
N LEU A 237 -4.48 3.76 -4.52
CA LEU A 237 -4.80 3.54 -5.94
C LEU A 237 -6.23 3.04 -6.09
N TRP A 238 -6.88 3.39 -7.20
CA TRP A 238 -8.16 2.83 -7.58
C TRP A 238 -7.95 1.59 -8.45
N GLN A 239 -8.50 0.45 -8.05
CA GLN A 239 -8.43 -0.80 -8.80
C GLN A 239 -9.74 -1.59 -8.65
N ARG A 240 -10.36 -1.96 -9.77
CA ARG A 240 -11.59 -2.79 -9.83
C ARG A 240 -12.66 -2.36 -8.81
N ASN A 241 -13.04 -1.08 -8.87
CA ASN A 241 -14.03 -0.45 -7.98
C ASN A 241 -13.68 -0.43 -6.48
N ASN A 242 -12.43 -0.73 -6.13
CA ASN A 242 -11.92 -0.64 -4.77
C ASN A 242 -10.73 0.30 -4.72
N ILE A 243 -10.52 0.89 -3.54
CA ILE A 243 -9.29 1.61 -3.23
C ILE A 243 -8.30 0.60 -2.65
N ILE A 244 -7.05 0.60 -3.10
CA ILE A 244 -6.03 -0.34 -2.65
C ILE A 244 -4.79 0.42 -2.20
N GLU A 245 -4.20 -0.04 -1.10
CA GLU A 245 -2.93 0.42 -0.57
C GLU A 245 -1.83 -0.63 -0.83
N TYR A 246 -0.74 -0.20 -1.47
CA TYR A 246 0.41 -1.05 -1.80
C TYR A 246 1.67 -0.72 -0.99
N GLY A 247 1.53 -0.04 0.15
CA GLY A 247 2.65 0.55 0.89
C GLY A 247 3.78 -0.45 1.20
N VAL A 248 3.44 -1.71 1.53
CA VAL A 248 4.46 -2.76 1.74
C VAL A 248 5.24 -3.04 0.45
N GLN A 249 4.55 -3.28 -0.67
CA GLN A 249 5.18 -3.54 -1.97
C GLN A 249 6.04 -2.35 -2.42
N ASP A 250 5.51 -1.13 -2.34
CA ASP A 250 6.24 0.07 -2.74
C ASP A 250 7.52 0.24 -1.92
N THR A 251 7.46 -0.07 -0.63
CA THR A 251 8.63 0.01 0.25
C THR A 251 9.68 -1.02 -0.11
N TYR A 252 9.28 -2.27 -0.38
CA TYR A 252 10.21 -3.30 -0.85
C TYR A 252 10.90 -2.85 -2.15
N ILE A 253 10.14 -2.36 -3.13
CA ILE A 253 10.69 -1.84 -4.39
C ILE A 253 11.69 -0.70 -4.13
N ASN A 254 11.31 0.30 -3.32
CA ASN A 254 12.18 1.43 -3.00
C ASN A 254 13.45 1.00 -2.25
N ALA A 255 13.33 0.06 -1.30
CA ALA A 255 14.46 -0.46 -0.54
C ALA A 255 15.45 -1.22 -1.44
N ILE A 256 14.94 -2.04 -2.36
CA ILE A 256 15.76 -2.77 -3.34
C ILE A 256 16.46 -1.79 -4.30
N ARG A 257 15.72 -0.84 -4.87
CA ARG A 257 16.28 0.13 -5.86
C ARG A 257 17.42 0.97 -5.30
N ARG A 258 17.33 1.38 -4.04
CA ARG A 258 18.39 2.16 -3.40
C ARG A 258 19.50 1.31 -2.83
N ALA A 259 19.37 -0.01 -2.75
CA ALA A 259 20.40 -0.86 -2.16
C ALA A 259 21.71 -0.72 -2.95
N LYS A 260 22.82 -0.50 -2.24
CA LYS A 260 24.15 -0.33 -2.83
C LYS A 260 25.08 -1.52 -2.60
N ASN A 261 24.94 -2.19 -1.46
CA ASN A 261 25.91 -3.18 -1.00
C ASN A 261 25.32 -4.59 -1.05
N PHE A 262 24.38 -4.89 -0.15
CA PHE A 262 23.73 -6.20 -0.08
C PHE A 262 22.27 -6.04 0.35
N ILE A 263 21.47 -7.07 0.08
CA ILE A 263 20.10 -7.21 0.57
C ILE A 263 20.03 -8.57 1.26
N TYR A 264 19.50 -8.57 2.49
CA TYR A 264 19.25 -9.78 3.25
C TYR A 264 17.75 -9.91 3.48
N ILE A 265 17.18 -11.07 3.13
CA ILE A 265 15.73 -11.32 3.21
C ILE A 265 15.52 -12.60 3.99
N GLU A 266 14.77 -12.49 5.08
CA GLU A 266 14.12 -13.62 5.75
C GLU A 266 12.63 -13.48 5.52
N SER A 267 12.03 -14.47 4.85
CA SER A 267 10.60 -14.49 4.54
C SER A 267 10.10 -15.92 4.52
N GLN A 268 8.86 -16.14 4.95
CA GLN A 268 8.19 -17.43 4.82
C GLN A 268 7.98 -17.81 3.35
N PHE A 269 7.79 -16.83 2.48
CA PHE A 269 7.57 -17.03 1.04
C PHE A 269 8.50 -16.16 0.21
N PHE A 270 8.99 -16.70 -0.91
CA PHE A 270 9.81 -15.98 -1.88
C PHE A 270 9.40 -16.34 -3.32
N LEU A 271 8.21 -15.86 -3.70
CA LEU A 271 7.57 -16.12 -4.99
C LEU A 271 6.86 -14.85 -5.48
N GLY A 272 6.86 -14.61 -6.79
CA GLY A 272 6.32 -13.39 -7.41
C GLY A 272 6.89 -13.15 -8.81
N SER A 273 6.65 -11.94 -9.36
CA SER A 273 7.17 -11.52 -10.67
C SER A 273 6.82 -12.47 -11.83
N CYS A 274 5.61 -13.05 -11.81
CA CYS A 274 5.15 -14.05 -12.77
C CYS A 274 4.60 -13.48 -14.10
N PHE A 275 4.88 -12.21 -14.42
CA PHE A 275 4.46 -11.67 -15.73
C PHE A 275 5.25 -12.41 -16.83
N ALA A 276 4.53 -12.94 -17.81
CA ALA A 276 5.06 -13.64 -18.98
C ALA A 276 4.49 -12.98 -20.23
#